data_AF-A0A0D0J5N0-F1
#
_entry.id   AF-A0A0D0J5N0-F1
#
_cell.length_a   1.000
_cell.length_b   1.000
_cell.length_c   1.000
_cell.angle_alpha   90.00
_cell.angle_beta   90.00
_cell.angle_gamma   90.00
#
_symmetry.space_group_name_H-M   'P 1'
#
loop_
_entity.id
_entity.type
_entity.pdbx_description
1 polymer ?
#
loop_
_entity_poly.entity_id
_entity_poly.type
_entity_poly.pdbx_seq_one_letter_code
_entity_poly.pdbx_strand_id
1 'polypeptide(L)'
;MDQLDTKLITLLRHNGRRSISDLALETETSRATVRARIERLEANGTIVGYTVVLRADAAAATVRGIMMIEIEGHVTDRVIRALGGFPEISEIHSTNGRWDLIVELSAPTLSDFDSILRRIRLVPGITGSETSLLLSTSRSTKARL
;
A
#
# COMPACT_ATOMS: atom_id res chain seq x y z
N MET A 1 8.46 17.36 11.05
CA MET A 1 9.42 17.35 9.92
C MET A 1 9.81 18.77 9.62
N ASP A 2 11.08 19.02 9.34
CA ASP A 2 11.55 20.31 8.85
C ASP A 2 11.61 20.36 7.31
N GLN A 3 12.05 21.50 6.75
CA GLN A 3 12.18 21.68 5.30
C GLN A 3 13.21 20.72 4.68
N LEU A 4 14.29 20.39 5.40
CA LEU A 4 15.32 19.48 4.93
C LEU A 4 14.77 18.05 4.83
N ASP A 5 14.05 17.59 5.85
CA ASP A 5 13.36 16.29 5.84
C ASP A 5 12.43 16.17 4.62
N THR A 6 11.67 17.24 4.35
CA THR A 6 10.71 17.26 3.24
C THR A 6 11.42 17.20 1.88
N LYS A 7 12.54 17.92 1.71
CA LYS A 7 13.38 17.84 0.50
C LYS A 7 13.96 16.44 0.34
N LEU A 8 14.54 15.86 1.39
CA LEU A 8 15.13 14.51 1.36
C LEU A 8 14.09 13.46 0.98
N ILE A 9 12.90 13.48 1.58
CA ILE A 9 11.81 12.56 1.25
C ILE A 9 11.38 12.72 -0.21
N THR A 10 11.33 13.95 -0.73
CA THR A 10 10.99 14.19 -2.14
C THR A 10 12.01 13.57 -3.09
N LEU A 11 13.31 13.76 -2.81
CA LEU A 11 14.39 13.21 -3.61
C LEU A 11 14.41 11.67 -3.56
N LEU A 12 14.23 11.09 -2.37
CA LEU A 12 14.19 9.65 -2.17
C LEU A 12 12.94 9.00 -2.77
N ARG A 13 11.79 9.68 -2.74
CA ARG A 13 10.59 9.23 -3.46
C ARG A 13 10.83 9.16 -4.96
N HIS A 14 11.64 10.07 -5.52
CA HIS A 14 11.98 10.05 -6.93
C HIS A 14 13.02 8.97 -7.27
N ASN A 15 14.00 8.76 -6.41
CA ASN A 15 14.96 7.67 -6.57
C ASN A 15 15.51 7.27 -5.21
N GLY A 16 15.00 6.16 -4.68
CA GLY A 16 15.41 5.63 -3.38
C GLY A 16 16.87 5.17 -3.32
N ARG A 17 17.54 5.02 -4.47
CA ARG A 17 18.95 4.65 -4.59
C ARG A 17 19.90 5.85 -4.73
N ARG A 18 19.40 7.09 -4.65
CA ARG A 18 20.26 8.28 -4.68
C ARG A 18 21.32 8.19 -3.59
N SER A 19 22.57 8.51 -3.95
CA SER A 19 23.66 8.42 -2.99
C SER A 19 23.56 9.55 -1.95
N ILE A 20 24.10 9.31 -0.75
CA ILE A 20 24.22 10.35 0.29
C ILE A 20 24.99 11.57 -0.25
N SER A 21 25.95 11.35 -1.15
CA SER A 21 26.72 12.43 -1.78
C SER A 21 25.84 13.32 -2.65
N ASP A 22 24.97 12.75 -3.47
CA ASP A 22 24.09 13.51 -4.36
C ASP A 22 23.02 14.25 -3.56
N LEU A 23 22.45 13.60 -2.55
CA LEU A 23 21.49 14.21 -1.64
C LEU A 23 22.10 15.39 -0.87
N ALA A 24 23.34 15.26 -0.42
CA ALA A 24 24.07 16.34 0.25
C ALA A 24 24.28 17.55 -0.68
N LEU A 25 24.65 17.29 -1.94
CA LEU A 25 24.82 18.32 -2.96
C LEU A 25 23.49 19.05 -3.24
N GLU A 26 22.41 18.32 -3.50
CA GLU A 26 21.11 18.90 -3.85
C GLU A 26 20.38 19.57 -2.68
N THR A 27 20.67 19.15 -1.44
CA THR A 27 20.11 19.79 -0.24
C THR A 27 20.99 20.91 0.31
N GLU A 28 22.18 21.13 -0.27
CA GLU A 28 23.18 22.10 0.20
C GLU A 28 23.57 21.85 1.67
N THR A 29 23.73 20.58 2.06
CA THR A 29 24.13 20.18 3.41
C THR A 29 25.28 19.19 3.42
N SER A 30 25.84 18.92 4.61
CA SER A 30 26.92 17.92 4.73
C SER A 30 26.38 16.50 4.57
N ARG A 31 27.23 15.59 4.06
CA ARG A 31 26.91 14.14 4.00
C ARG A 31 26.56 13.56 5.37
N ALA A 32 27.21 14.04 6.44
CA ALA A 32 26.93 13.62 7.81
C ALA A 32 25.52 14.05 8.25
N THR A 33 25.12 15.28 7.91
CA THR A 33 23.77 15.80 8.18
C THR A 33 22.71 14.97 7.46
N VAL A 34 22.89 14.71 6.16
CA VAL A 34 21.95 13.88 5.38
C VAL A 34 21.82 12.48 5.98
N ARG A 35 22.94 11.81 6.29
CA ARG A 35 22.92 10.48 6.89
C ARG A 35 22.13 10.47 8.21
N ALA A 36 22.46 11.38 9.12
CA ALA A 36 21.77 11.47 10.42
C ALA A 36 20.27 11.79 10.27
N ARG A 37 19.88 12.59 9.26
CA ARG A 37 18.47 12.87 8.97
C ARG A 37 17.74 11.62 8.47
N ILE A 38 18.33 10.89 7.53
CA ILE A 38 17.73 9.65 7.00
C ILE A 38 17.59 8.61 8.10
N GLU A 39 18.66 8.33 8.87
CA GLU A 39 18.63 7.38 9.99
C GLU A 39 17.55 7.74 11.01
N ARG A 40 17.37 9.03 11.31
CA ARG A 40 16.31 9.50 12.21
C ARG A 40 14.91 9.31 11.62
N LEU A 41 14.73 9.57 10.32
CA LEU A 41 13.45 9.38 9.61
C LEU A 41 13.07 7.90 9.50
N GLU A 42 14.05 7.02 9.39
CA GLU A 42 13.84 5.56 9.45
C GLU A 42 13.50 5.12 10.87
N ALA A 43 14.32 5.54 11.86
CA ALA A 43 14.17 5.13 13.25
C ALA A 43 12.83 5.55 13.88
N ASN A 44 12.27 6.69 13.46
CA ASN A 44 10.98 7.16 13.93
C ASN A 44 9.78 6.68 13.08
N GLY A 45 10.02 5.85 12.08
CA GLY A 45 8.97 5.28 11.21
C GLY A 45 8.40 6.25 10.18
N THR A 46 8.97 7.45 9.99
CA THR A 46 8.56 8.35 8.90
C THR A 46 8.89 7.73 7.54
N ILE A 47 10.06 7.07 7.44
CA ILE A 47 10.42 6.18 6.34
C ILE A 47 10.30 4.74 6.88
N VAL A 48 9.27 4.03 6.43
CA VAL A 48 9.03 2.63 6.84
C VAL A 48 9.93 1.66 6.08
N GLY A 49 10.37 2.05 4.89
CA GLY A 49 11.29 1.25 4.08
C GLY A 49 11.42 1.76 2.65
N TYR A 50 12.22 1.04 1.88
CA TYR A 50 12.45 1.27 0.45
C TYR A 50 11.97 0.06 -0.33
N THR A 51 11.36 0.29 -1.50
CA THR A 51 10.81 -0.79 -2.31
C THR A 51 11.16 -0.61 -3.78
N VAL A 52 11.03 -1.70 -4.54
CA VAL A 52 11.17 -1.71 -6.00
C VAL A 52 9.78 -1.67 -6.60
N VAL A 53 9.54 -0.69 -7.47
CA VAL A 53 8.33 -0.59 -8.27
C VAL A 53 8.58 -1.28 -9.60
N LEU A 54 7.90 -2.41 -9.83
CA LEU A 54 7.97 -3.13 -11.10
C LEU A 54 6.95 -2.58 -12.09
N ARG A 55 7.26 -2.67 -13.38
CA ARG A 55 6.26 -2.47 -14.42
C ARG A 55 5.16 -3.53 -14.28
N ALA A 56 3.92 -3.18 -14.61
CA ALA A 56 2.77 -4.07 -14.43
C ALA A 56 2.86 -5.39 -15.23
N ASP A 57 3.65 -5.42 -16.31
CA ASP A 57 3.96 -6.62 -17.11
C ASP A 57 5.13 -7.46 -16.53
N ALA A 58 5.94 -6.87 -15.65
CA ALA A 58 7.08 -7.50 -14.98
C ALA A 58 6.71 -8.04 -13.58
N ALA A 59 5.73 -7.43 -12.92
CA ALA A 59 5.00 -8.09 -11.83
C ALA A 59 4.14 -9.19 -12.48
N ALA A 60 4.12 -10.40 -11.89
CA ALA A 60 3.28 -11.49 -12.39
C ALA A 60 1.88 -10.95 -12.71
N ALA A 61 1.34 -11.27 -13.88
CA ALA A 61 0.05 -10.76 -14.33
C ALA A 61 -1.05 -11.23 -13.35
N THR A 62 -1.34 -10.40 -12.34
CA THR A 62 -2.34 -10.71 -11.33
C THR A 62 -3.66 -10.04 -11.72
N VAL A 63 -4.74 -10.80 -11.65
CA VAL A 63 -6.09 -10.25 -11.55
C VAL A 63 -6.15 -9.39 -10.30
N ARG A 64 -6.59 -8.14 -10.45
CA ARG A 64 -6.72 -7.19 -9.34
C ARG A 64 -8.17 -6.79 -9.17
N GLY A 65 -8.57 -6.52 -7.95
CA GLY A 65 -9.89 -5.98 -7.67
C GLY A 65 -9.95 -5.21 -6.37
N ILE A 66 -11.03 -4.49 -6.22
CA ILE A 66 -11.42 -3.81 -5.00
C ILE A 66 -12.71 -4.45 -4.54
N MET A 67 -12.76 -4.87 -3.28
CA MET A 67 -13.96 -5.41 -2.66
C MET A 67 -14.43 -4.45 -1.57
N MET A 68 -15.69 -4.05 -1.65
CA MET A 68 -16.37 -3.30 -0.60
C MET A 68 -17.14 -4.28 0.27
N ILE A 69 -17.09 -4.07 1.58
CA ILE A 69 -17.58 -5.02 2.58
C ILE A 69 -18.50 -4.30 3.57
N GLU A 70 -19.65 -4.91 3.82
CA GLU A 70 -20.60 -4.52 4.86
C GLU A 70 -20.49 -5.49 6.04
N ILE A 71 -20.50 -4.95 7.25
CA ILE A 71 -20.29 -5.65 8.50
C ILE A 71 -21.48 -5.42 9.43
N GLU A 72 -21.94 -6.47 10.08
CA GLU A 72 -23.02 -6.36 11.07
C GLU A 72 -22.48 -6.16 12.50
N GLY A 73 -23.11 -5.22 13.22
CA GLY A 73 -22.85 -4.99 14.64
C GLY A 73 -21.47 -4.38 14.91
N HIS A 74 -20.90 -4.71 16.07
CA HIS A 74 -19.65 -4.11 16.56
C HIS A 74 -18.46 -5.07 16.44
N VAL A 75 -18.33 -5.76 15.30
CA VAL A 75 -17.28 -6.77 15.08
C VAL A 75 -16.19 -6.34 14.08
N THR A 76 -16.18 -5.08 13.66
CA THR A 76 -15.25 -4.53 12.66
C THR A 76 -13.79 -4.88 12.95
N ASP A 77 -13.31 -4.69 14.18
CA ASP A 77 -11.93 -5.01 14.55
C ASP A 77 -11.59 -6.49 14.40
N ARG A 78 -12.56 -7.38 14.64
CA ARG A 78 -12.39 -8.82 14.45
C ARG A 78 -12.32 -9.16 12.97
N VAL A 79 -13.16 -8.53 12.15
CA VAL A 79 -13.15 -8.69 10.69
C VAL A 79 -11.83 -8.19 10.11
N ILE A 80 -11.35 -7.00 10.50
CA ILE A 80 -10.05 -6.46 10.06
C ILE A 80 -8.91 -7.44 10.40
N ARG A 81 -8.87 -7.99 11.62
CA ARG A 81 -7.86 -8.99 12.00
C ARG A 81 -7.93 -10.26 11.15
N ALA A 82 -9.13 -10.74 10.85
CA ALA A 82 -9.31 -11.92 10.00
C ALA A 82 -8.86 -11.65 8.56
N LEU A 83 -9.23 -10.50 7.99
CA LEU A 83 -8.83 -10.07 6.65
C LEU A 83 -7.31 -9.85 6.56
N GLY A 84 -6.68 -9.33 7.61
CA GLY A 84 -5.21 -9.16 7.67
C GLY A 84 -4.42 -10.47 7.59
N GLY A 85 -5.07 -11.63 7.75
CA GLY A 85 -4.45 -12.95 7.54
C GLY A 85 -4.40 -13.41 6.09
N PHE A 86 -5.03 -12.68 5.14
CA PHE A 86 -5.04 -13.03 3.73
C PHE A 86 -3.84 -12.38 3.02
N PRO A 87 -2.85 -13.16 2.54
CA PRO A 87 -1.73 -12.61 1.78
C PRO A 87 -2.15 -11.96 0.45
N GLU A 88 -3.34 -12.30 -0.04
CA GLU A 88 -3.91 -11.76 -1.28
C GLU A 88 -4.49 -10.35 -1.10
N ILE A 89 -4.67 -9.89 0.14
CA ILE A 89 -5.15 -8.53 0.47
C ILE A 89 -3.93 -7.62 0.69
N SER A 90 -3.79 -6.60 -0.15
CA SER A 90 -2.69 -5.64 -0.04
C SER A 90 -3.01 -4.47 0.89
N GLU A 91 -4.26 -4.04 0.94
CA GLU A 91 -4.70 -2.88 1.73
C GLU A 91 -6.12 -3.10 2.28
N ILE A 92 -6.35 -2.59 3.49
CA ILE A 92 -7.66 -2.56 4.17
C ILE A 92 -7.91 -1.13 4.63
N HIS A 93 -9.05 -0.58 4.26
CA HIS A 93 -9.46 0.78 4.61
C HIS A 93 -10.79 0.75 5.34
N SER A 94 -10.90 1.48 6.45
CA SER A 94 -12.17 1.80 7.06
C SER A 94 -12.82 2.98 6.34
N THR A 95 -14.13 2.93 6.13
CA THR A 95 -14.88 3.99 5.45
C THR A 95 -16.06 4.49 6.30
N ASN A 96 -16.47 5.73 6.07
CA ASN A 96 -17.66 6.34 6.68
C ASN A 96 -18.92 6.22 5.80
N GLY A 97 -18.78 5.67 4.60
CA GLY A 97 -19.81 5.60 3.59
C GLY A 97 -20.75 4.41 3.76
N ARG A 98 -21.36 3.99 2.65
CA ARG A 98 -22.26 2.82 2.60
C ARG A 98 -21.61 1.53 3.08
N TRP A 99 -20.32 1.38 2.80
CA TRP A 99 -19.54 0.20 3.14
C TRP A 99 -18.70 0.49 4.37
N ASP A 100 -18.49 -0.50 5.21
CA ASP A 100 -17.66 -0.38 6.41
C ASP A 100 -16.18 -0.47 6.07
N LEU A 101 -15.83 -1.39 5.17
CA LEU A 101 -14.47 -1.59 4.70
C LEU A 101 -14.37 -1.59 3.17
N ILE A 102 -13.21 -1.13 2.69
CA ILE A 102 -12.74 -1.34 1.31
C ILE A 102 -11.42 -2.10 1.40
N VAL A 103 -11.28 -3.16 0.60
CA VAL A 103 -10.03 -3.93 0.50
C VAL A 103 -9.52 -3.99 -0.93
N GLU A 104 -8.21 -3.83 -1.10
CA GLU A 104 -7.51 -4.09 -2.37
C GLU A 104 -6.97 -5.52 -2.36
N LEU A 105 -7.26 -6.28 -3.41
CA LEU A 105 -6.85 -7.68 -3.53
C LEU A 105 -6.27 -8.02 -4.90
N SER A 106 -5.38 -9.00 -4.94
CA SER A 106 -4.78 -9.53 -6.17
C SER A 106 -4.65 -11.05 -6.14
N ALA A 107 -4.76 -11.67 -7.31
CA ALA A 107 -4.64 -13.12 -7.48
C ALA A 107 -4.01 -13.47 -8.84
N PRO A 108 -3.33 -14.62 -8.99
CA PRO A 108 -2.74 -15.01 -10.28
C PRO A 108 -3.75 -15.22 -11.40
N THR A 109 -4.94 -15.74 -11.08
CA THR A 109 -6.00 -16.04 -12.07
C THR A 109 -7.38 -15.61 -11.58
N LEU A 110 -8.36 -15.57 -12.50
CA LEU A 110 -9.78 -15.30 -12.15
C LEU A 110 -10.36 -16.40 -11.26
N SER A 111 -9.91 -17.65 -11.39
CA SER A 111 -10.37 -18.77 -10.57
C SER A 111 -9.85 -18.68 -9.14
N ASP A 112 -8.59 -18.26 -8.98
CA ASP A 112 -8.02 -17.97 -7.66
C ASP A 112 -8.74 -16.79 -7.03
N PHE A 113 -9.01 -15.73 -7.81
CA PHE A 113 -9.74 -14.55 -7.38
C PHE A 113 -11.13 -14.90 -6.84
N ASP A 114 -11.92 -15.67 -7.59
CA ASP A 114 -13.25 -16.16 -7.14
C ASP A 114 -13.15 -16.96 -5.83
N SER A 115 -12.13 -17.80 -5.70
CA SER A 115 -11.90 -18.57 -4.47
C SER A 115 -11.56 -17.69 -3.26
N ILE A 116 -10.80 -16.61 -3.46
CA ILE A 116 -10.50 -15.62 -2.42
C ILE A 116 -11.77 -14.88 -2.02
N LEU A 117 -12.59 -14.42 -2.97
CA LEU A 117 -13.85 -13.75 -2.68
C LEU A 117 -14.79 -14.62 -1.84
N ARG A 118 -14.91 -15.91 -2.19
CA ARG A 118 -15.69 -16.87 -1.38
C ARG A 118 -15.16 -17.00 0.03
N ARG A 119 -13.84 -17.14 0.22
CA ARG A 119 -13.22 -17.23 1.55
C ARG A 119 -13.46 -15.97 2.38
N ILE A 120 -13.35 -14.78 1.77
CA ILE A 120 -13.62 -13.51 2.44
C ILE A 120 -15.09 -13.45 2.88
N ARG A 121 -16.05 -13.81 2.02
CA ARG A 121 -17.49 -13.80 2.35
C ARG A 121 -17.88 -14.73 3.51
N LEU A 122 -17.04 -15.72 3.83
CA LEU A 122 -17.26 -16.63 4.96
C LEU A 122 -16.72 -16.10 6.29
N VAL A 123 -16.03 -14.95 6.30
CA VAL A 123 -15.52 -14.34 7.53
C VAL A 123 -16.71 -13.90 8.40
N PRO A 124 -16.80 -14.38 9.67
CA PRO A 124 -17.90 -14.03 10.54
C PRO A 124 -18.01 -12.53 10.78
N GLY A 125 -19.22 -11.99 10.59
CA GLY A 125 -19.52 -10.57 10.70
C GLY A 125 -19.66 -9.85 9.36
N ILE A 126 -19.18 -10.45 8.26
CA ILE A 126 -19.43 -9.94 6.91
C ILE A 126 -20.85 -10.34 6.48
N THR A 127 -21.66 -9.35 6.14
CA THR A 127 -23.06 -9.55 5.71
C THR A 127 -23.29 -9.21 4.23
N GLY A 128 -22.46 -8.33 3.68
CA GLY A 128 -22.56 -7.90 2.30
C GLY A 128 -21.20 -7.69 1.67
N SER A 129 -21.13 -7.88 0.34
CA SER A 129 -19.95 -7.47 -0.41
C SER A 129 -20.27 -7.13 -1.86
N GLU A 130 -19.55 -6.16 -2.39
CA GLU A 130 -19.52 -5.81 -3.81
C GLU A 130 -18.06 -5.84 -4.29
N THR A 131 -17.80 -6.28 -5.51
CA THR A 131 -16.43 -6.40 -6.02
C THR A 131 -16.32 -5.84 -7.43
N SER A 132 -15.34 -4.97 -7.62
CA SER A 132 -14.96 -4.41 -8.91
C SER A 132 -13.60 -4.94 -9.35
N LEU A 133 -13.54 -5.62 -10.50
CA LEU A 133 -12.28 -5.98 -11.14
C LEU A 133 -11.63 -4.73 -11.74
N LEU A 134 -10.32 -4.58 -11.52
CA LEU A 134 -9.55 -3.49 -12.09
C LEU A 134 -9.04 -3.90 -13.48
N LEU A 135 -9.66 -3.38 -14.54
CA LEU A 135 -9.35 -3.73 -15.92
C LEU A 135 -8.08 -3.05 -16.43
N SER A 136 -8.00 -1.73 -16.29
CA SER A 136 -6.85 -0.93 -16.67
C SER A 136 -6.64 0.19 -15.66
N THR A 137 -5.39 0.64 -15.52
CA THR A 137 -5.02 1.75 -14.64
C THR A 137 -4.37 2.85 -15.48
N SER A 138 -5.13 3.90 -15.81
CA SER A 138 -4.62 5.01 -16.64
C SER A 138 -3.56 5.84 -15.91
N ARG A 139 -3.59 5.89 -14.57
CA ARG A 139 -2.62 6.60 -13.73
C ARG A 139 -2.51 5.91 -12.37
N SER A 140 -1.30 5.71 -11.88
CA SER A 140 -1.03 5.26 -10.51
C SER A 140 0.11 6.07 -9.91
N THR A 141 -0.02 6.45 -8.63
CA THR A 141 1.08 7.08 -7.87
C THR A 141 2.06 6.04 -7.35
N LYS A 142 1.63 4.78 -7.15
CA LYS A 142 2.49 3.65 -6.79
C LYS A 142 3.46 3.27 -7.93
N ALA A 143 3.04 3.51 -9.17
CA ALA A 143 3.82 3.24 -10.39
C ALA A 143 4.51 4.47 -10.99
N ARG A 144 4.44 5.63 -10.32
CA ARG A 144 5.00 6.88 -10.84
C ARG A 144 6.46 7.03 -10.45
N LEU A 145 7.33 6.24 -11.09
CA LEU A 145 8.75 6.54 -11.30
C LEU A 145 9.17 6.09 -12.69
#